data_AF-A0A630X0C3-F1
#
_entry.id   AF-A0A630X0C3-F1
#
_cell.length_a   1.000
_cell.length_b   1.000
_cell.length_c   1.000
_cell.angle_alpha   90.00
_cell.angle_beta   90.00
_cell.angle_gamma   90.00
#
_symmetry.space_group_name_H-M   'P 1'
#
loop_
_entity.id
_entity.type
_entity.pdbx_description
1 polymer ?
#
loop_
_entity_poly.entity_id
_entity_poly.type
_entity_poly.pdbx_seq_one_letter_code
_entity_poly.pdbx_strand_id
1 'polypeptide(L)'
;LYHLNGSLKQRATGERLHKLISTHPNGYMTPQEFWELVVTCLCLRGNFYAYKVKAFGEVAELLPVDPGCVVPKLNSSWEPVYQVTFPDGSTDVLSQEDIWHVRTLTLDGLVGLNPIAYAREAISLAAATEEHGARLFSNGAVTSGVLRTEQTLSDQAYERLKKDFEERHTGLGNAHRPMILEMGLDWKSMALNAEDSQFLETRKFQLEEICRLFRVPLHMVQNTDRATFNNIEELGLGFINYSLVPYLTRIEQRINTGLVRKSKQGVFYAKFNAGALLRGDMKSRFEAYATGINWGIYSPNDCRDLEDMNPRPGGDVYLTPMNMTTKPSDGSKTGKQKDNANADETTS
;
A
#
# COMPACT_ATOMS: atom_id res chain seq x y z
N LEU A 1 1.74 4.58 -19.30
CA LEU A 1 2.96 4.75 -20.13
C LEU A 1 2.95 6.14 -20.76
N TYR A 2 4.05 6.86 -20.63
CA TYR A 2 4.29 8.19 -21.17
C TYR A 2 5.50 8.18 -22.10
N HIS A 3 5.47 9.06 -23.09
CA HIS A 3 6.56 9.41 -24.00
C HIS A 3 7.11 10.76 -23.57
N LEU A 4 8.41 10.84 -23.34
CA LEU A 4 9.11 12.06 -22.99
C LEU A 4 9.68 12.70 -24.27
N ASN A 5 9.17 13.86 -24.65
CA ASN A 5 9.69 14.65 -25.77
C ASN A 5 10.24 15.98 -25.22
N GLY A 6 11.54 16.00 -24.89
CA GLY A 6 12.13 17.08 -24.11
C GLY A 6 11.51 17.16 -22.72
N SER A 7 10.89 18.29 -22.38
CA SER A 7 10.14 18.48 -21.13
C SER A 7 8.66 18.11 -21.21
N LEU A 8 8.16 17.73 -22.40
CA LEU A 8 6.76 17.37 -22.59
C LEU A 8 6.52 15.88 -22.31
N LYS A 9 5.60 15.60 -21.39
CA LYS A 9 5.07 14.28 -21.04
C LYS A 9 3.79 14.05 -21.85
N GLN A 10 3.82 13.10 -22.79
CA GLN A 10 2.65 12.73 -23.59
C GLN A 10 2.22 11.29 -23.29
N ARG A 11 0.92 11.01 -23.18
CA ARG A 11 0.44 9.64 -23.01
C ARG A 11 0.77 8.84 -24.28
N ALA A 12 1.49 7.73 -24.11
CA ALA A 12 1.92 6.89 -25.22
C ALA A 12 0.84 5.87 -25.63
N THR A 13 -0.35 6.34 -26.02
CA THR A 13 -1.52 5.45 -26.30
C THR A 13 -1.34 4.56 -27.53
N GLY A 14 -0.47 4.96 -28.46
CA GLY A 14 -0.11 4.17 -29.64
C GLY A 14 0.82 2.99 -29.35
N GLU A 15 1.51 2.98 -28.20
CA GLU A 15 2.47 1.93 -27.85
C GLU A 15 1.79 0.63 -27.46
N ARG A 16 2.30 -0.51 -27.93
CA ARG A 16 1.78 -1.84 -27.59
C ARG A 16 1.81 -2.09 -26.08
N LEU A 17 2.90 -1.69 -25.42
CA LEU A 17 3.04 -1.79 -23.97
C LEU A 17 1.97 -0.97 -23.23
N HIS A 18 1.55 0.19 -23.75
CA HIS A 18 0.47 0.95 -23.13
C HIS A 18 -0.82 0.14 -23.15
N LYS A 19 -1.19 -0.44 -24.30
CA LYS A 19 -2.40 -1.26 -24.45
C LYS A 19 -2.35 -2.52 -23.57
N LEU A 20 -1.18 -3.17 -23.49
CA LEU A 20 -0.96 -4.33 -22.63
C LEU A 20 -1.32 -4.02 -21.18
N ILE A 21 -0.78 -2.93 -20.62
CA ILE A 21 -0.96 -2.62 -19.20
C ILE A 21 -2.27 -1.89 -18.86
N SER A 22 -2.96 -1.31 -19.85
CA SER A 22 -4.15 -0.48 -19.64
C SER A 22 -5.45 -1.07 -20.18
N THR A 23 -5.39 -2.08 -21.04
CA THR A 23 -6.57 -2.63 -21.73
C THR A 23 -6.67 -4.14 -21.61
N HIS A 24 -5.60 -4.87 -21.91
CA HIS A 24 -5.63 -6.34 -21.94
C HIS A 24 -4.25 -6.92 -21.57
N PRO A 25 -3.99 -7.18 -20.28
CA PRO A 25 -2.72 -7.75 -19.84
C PRO A 25 -2.53 -9.20 -20.32
N ASN A 26 -3.63 -9.95 -20.43
CA ASN A 26 -3.71 -11.29 -20.99
C ASN A 26 -5.14 -11.60 -21.46
N GLY A 27 -5.33 -12.77 -22.07
CA GLY A 27 -6.60 -13.19 -22.65
C GLY A 27 -7.76 -13.43 -21.67
N TYR A 28 -7.54 -13.35 -20.35
CA TYR A 28 -8.54 -13.73 -19.34
C TYR A 28 -8.67 -12.77 -18.15
N MET A 29 -7.85 -11.71 -18.07
CA MET A 29 -7.91 -10.70 -17.01
C MET A 29 -8.14 -9.31 -17.58
N THR A 30 -8.99 -8.55 -16.90
CA THR A 30 -9.03 -7.10 -17.03
C THR A 30 -7.79 -6.46 -16.39
N PRO A 31 -7.45 -5.21 -16.76
CA PRO A 31 -6.35 -4.49 -16.13
C PRO A 31 -6.53 -4.35 -14.60
N GLN A 32 -7.77 -4.17 -14.13
CA GLN A 32 -8.07 -4.04 -12.70
C GLN A 32 -7.69 -5.31 -11.94
N GLU A 33 -8.18 -6.47 -12.39
CA GLU A 33 -7.88 -7.77 -11.78
C GLU A 33 -6.38 -8.07 -11.79
N PHE A 34 -5.68 -7.70 -12.87
CA PHE A 34 -4.24 -7.90 -12.96
C PHE A 34 -3.47 -7.06 -11.93
N TRP A 35 -3.79 -5.78 -11.79
CA TRP A 35 -3.13 -4.93 -10.80
C TRP A 35 -3.47 -5.33 -9.36
N GLU A 36 -4.70 -5.75 -9.09
CA GLU A 36 -5.10 -6.33 -7.80
C GLU A 36 -4.30 -7.58 -7.48
N LEU A 37 -4.10 -8.48 -8.46
CA LEU A 37 -3.28 -9.67 -8.29
C LEU A 37 -1.82 -9.30 -8.01
N VAL A 38 -1.24 -8.34 -8.76
CA VAL A 38 0.13 -7.86 -8.53
C VAL A 38 0.29 -7.39 -7.08
N VAL A 39 -0.58 -6.51 -6.60
CA VAL A 39 -0.51 -5.97 -5.24
C VAL A 39 -0.73 -7.07 -4.20
N THR A 40 -1.71 -7.95 -4.41
CA THR A 40 -2.00 -9.09 -3.52
C THR A 40 -0.78 -10.01 -3.39
N CYS A 41 -0.13 -10.38 -4.49
CA CYS A 41 1.08 -11.20 -4.47
C CYS A 41 2.23 -10.50 -3.74
N LEU A 42 2.43 -9.19 -3.95
CA LEU A 42 3.44 -8.43 -3.23
C LEU A 42 3.17 -8.39 -1.72
N CYS A 43 1.92 -8.19 -1.31
CA CYS A 43 1.53 -8.16 0.11
C CYS A 43 1.60 -9.55 0.78
N LEU A 44 1.18 -10.61 0.10
CA LEU A 44 1.05 -11.95 0.71
C LEU A 44 2.27 -12.84 0.54
N ARG A 45 3.11 -12.57 -0.48
CA ARG A 45 4.26 -13.43 -0.85
C ARG A 45 5.55 -12.64 -1.10
N GLY A 46 5.50 -11.31 -1.11
CA GLY A 46 6.65 -10.45 -1.38
C GLY A 46 7.07 -10.39 -2.86
N ASN A 47 6.48 -11.24 -3.71
CA ASN A 47 6.92 -11.46 -5.07
C ASN A 47 5.71 -11.66 -5.98
N PHE A 48 5.77 -11.07 -7.17
CA PHE A 48 4.87 -11.32 -8.28
C PHE A 48 5.71 -11.70 -9.50
N TYR A 49 5.27 -12.73 -10.23
CA TYR A 49 5.91 -13.19 -11.45
C TYR A 49 4.88 -13.25 -12.57
N ALA A 50 5.29 -12.84 -13.77
CA ALA A 50 4.52 -13.09 -14.98
C ALA A 50 5.45 -13.58 -16.09
N TYR A 51 5.03 -14.62 -16.81
CA TYR A 51 5.67 -15.04 -18.04
C TYR A 51 5.36 -14.04 -19.17
N LYS A 52 6.41 -13.59 -19.86
CA LYS A 52 6.32 -12.62 -20.95
C LYS A 52 6.18 -13.34 -22.28
N VAL A 53 4.95 -13.39 -22.80
CA VAL A 53 4.74 -13.81 -24.19
C VAL A 53 5.16 -12.66 -25.10
N LYS A 54 6.13 -12.89 -25.98
CA LYS A 54 6.67 -11.87 -26.88
C LYS A 54 6.19 -12.09 -28.31
N ALA A 55 5.88 -11.00 -29.01
CA ALA A 55 5.64 -11.00 -30.45
C ALA A 55 6.36 -9.81 -31.08
N PHE A 56 7.15 -10.08 -32.13
CA PHE A 56 8.01 -9.09 -32.81
C PHE A 56 8.98 -8.34 -31.86
N GLY A 57 9.53 -9.05 -30.86
CA GLY A 57 10.51 -8.49 -29.92
C GLY A 57 9.93 -7.55 -28.85
N GLU A 58 8.61 -7.45 -28.73
CA GLU A 58 7.91 -6.72 -27.67
C GLU A 58 7.00 -7.67 -26.89
N VAL A 59 6.76 -7.37 -25.61
CA VAL A 59 5.83 -8.14 -24.77
C VAL A 59 4.41 -7.91 -25.27
N ALA A 60 3.74 -8.99 -25.63
CA ALA A 60 2.37 -9.01 -26.13
C ALA A 60 1.38 -9.51 -25.08
N GLU A 61 1.84 -10.31 -24.12
CA GLU A 61 1.00 -10.85 -23.04
C GLU A 61 1.82 -11.03 -21.75
N LEU A 62 1.16 -10.89 -20.61
CA LEU A 62 1.69 -11.18 -19.29
C LEU A 62 0.83 -12.25 -18.62
N LEU A 63 1.37 -13.44 -18.49
CA LEU A 63 0.70 -14.56 -17.84
C LEU A 63 1.21 -14.69 -16.40
N PRO A 64 0.42 -14.31 -15.37
CA PRO A 64 0.80 -14.51 -13.98
C PRO A 64 1.21 -15.95 -13.70
N VAL A 65 2.29 -16.11 -12.94
CA VAL A 65 2.75 -17.40 -12.44
C VAL A 65 2.64 -17.37 -10.92
N ASP A 66 2.11 -18.43 -10.32
CA ASP A 66 2.05 -18.55 -8.87
C ASP A 66 3.47 -18.37 -8.28
N PRO A 67 3.68 -17.40 -7.37
CA PRO A 67 4.96 -17.25 -6.68
C PRO A 67 5.46 -18.51 -5.99
N GLY A 68 4.59 -19.42 -5.57
CA GLY A 68 4.96 -20.72 -5.00
C GLY A 68 5.62 -21.69 -6.00
N CYS A 69 5.42 -21.47 -7.30
CA CYS A 69 5.97 -22.29 -8.38
C CYS A 69 7.27 -21.74 -8.97
N VAL A 70 7.80 -20.63 -8.43
CA VAL A 70 8.99 -19.95 -8.97
C VAL A 70 10.09 -19.89 -7.91
N VAL A 71 11.29 -20.36 -8.27
CA VAL A 71 12.49 -20.26 -7.44
C VAL A 71 13.54 -19.40 -8.15
N PRO A 72 13.69 -18.11 -7.78
CA PRO A 72 14.75 -17.25 -8.31
C PRO A 72 16.13 -17.68 -7.82
N LYS A 73 17.10 -17.71 -8.71
CA LYS A 73 18.53 -17.94 -8.40
C LYS A 73 19.41 -17.02 -9.24
N LEU A 74 20.67 -16.90 -8.85
CA LEU A 74 21.71 -16.33 -9.72
C LEU A 74 22.45 -17.48 -10.40
N ASN A 75 22.71 -17.34 -11.70
CA ASN A 75 23.60 -18.25 -12.40
C ASN A 75 25.08 -17.91 -12.11
N SER A 76 26.01 -18.67 -12.68
CA SER A 76 27.46 -18.44 -12.54
C SER A 76 27.94 -17.06 -13.03
N SER A 77 27.14 -16.40 -13.87
CA SER A 77 27.40 -15.06 -14.42
C SER A 77 26.75 -13.94 -13.62
N TRP A 78 26.19 -14.23 -12.44
CA TRP A 78 25.43 -13.28 -11.61
C TRP A 78 24.15 -12.75 -12.25
N GLU A 79 23.58 -13.49 -13.20
CA GLU A 79 22.32 -13.14 -13.85
C GLU A 79 21.15 -13.86 -13.18
N PRO A 80 20.01 -13.17 -12.96
CA PRO A 80 18.80 -13.80 -12.44
C PRO A 80 18.24 -14.84 -13.40
N VAL A 81 18.07 -16.06 -12.89
CA VAL A 81 17.35 -17.17 -13.53
C VAL A 81 16.21 -17.64 -12.62
N TYR A 82 15.18 -18.21 -13.23
CA TYR A 82 13.94 -18.58 -12.57
C TYR A 82 13.65 -20.03 -12.88
N GLN A 83 13.77 -20.90 -11.88
CA GLN A 83 13.26 -22.26 -12.00
C GLN A 83 11.74 -22.21 -11.80
N VAL A 84 10.98 -22.54 -12.84
CA VAL A 84 9.52 -22.42 -12.87
C VAL A 84 8.90 -23.79 -13.03
N THR A 85 7.88 -24.09 -12.23
CA THR A 85 6.99 -25.25 -12.41
C THR A 85 5.70 -24.77 -13.07
N PHE A 86 5.37 -25.31 -14.24
CA PHE A 86 4.18 -24.96 -14.99
C PHE A 86 2.94 -25.73 -14.51
N PRO A 87 1.71 -25.30 -14.89
CA PRO A 87 0.48 -25.97 -14.46
C PRO A 87 0.37 -27.44 -14.87
N ASP A 88 1.06 -27.86 -15.93
CA ASP A 88 1.12 -29.26 -16.39
C ASP A 88 2.13 -30.12 -15.60
N GLY A 89 2.82 -29.52 -14.61
CA GLY A 89 3.84 -30.16 -13.78
C GLY A 89 5.24 -30.17 -14.40
N SER A 90 5.41 -29.68 -15.64
CA SER A 90 6.73 -29.55 -16.25
C SER A 90 7.54 -28.45 -15.55
N THR A 91 8.86 -28.58 -15.58
CA THR A 91 9.78 -27.58 -15.00
C THR A 91 10.74 -27.06 -16.05
N ASP A 92 10.98 -25.76 -16.05
CA ASP A 92 11.96 -25.12 -16.92
C ASP A 92 12.76 -24.04 -16.17
N VAL A 93 13.91 -23.64 -16.72
CA VAL A 93 14.74 -22.57 -16.19
C VAL A 93 14.68 -21.39 -17.16
N LEU A 94 13.96 -20.36 -16.74
CA LEU A 94 13.70 -19.17 -17.54
C LEU A 94 14.63 -18.03 -17.17
N SER A 95 14.94 -17.17 -18.13
CA SER A 95 15.78 -16.00 -17.92
C SER A 95 14.98 -14.80 -17.41
N GLN A 96 15.67 -13.74 -16.98
CA GLN A 96 15.04 -12.44 -16.72
C GLN A 96 14.40 -11.82 -17.97
N GLU A 97 14.78 -12.25 -19.17
CA GLU A 97 14.12 -11.80 -20.39
C GLU A 97 12.75 -12.46 -20.58
N ASP A 98 12.47 -13.60 -19.94
CA ASP A 98 11.23 -14.37 -20.08
C ASP A 98 10.27 -14.14 -18.91
N ILE A 99 10.80 -13.88 -17.71
CA ILE A 99 10.00 -13.60 -16.52
C ILE A 99 10.02 -12.12 -16.16
N TRP A 100 8.84 -11.53 -16.01
CA TRP A 100 8.67 -10.24 -15.36
C TRP A 100 8.47 -10.44 -13.86
N HIS A 101 9.50 -10.12 -13.09
CA HIS A 101 9.48 -10.25 -11.62
C HIS A 101 9.36 -8.88 -10.97
N VAL A 102 8.29 -8.67 -10.21
CA VAL A 102 8.10 -7.53 -9.31
C VAL A 102 8.28 -8.02 -7.87
N ARG A 103 9.04 -7.29 -7.06
CA ARG A 103 9.38 -7.71 -5.70
C ARG A 103 9.34 -6.56 -4.71
N THR A 104 9.04 -6.89 -3.46
CA THR A 104 9.08 -5.97 -2.33
C THR A 104 10.52 -5.79 -1.82
N LEU A 105 10.69 -5.44 -0.54
CA LEU A 105 12.00 -5.41 0.12
C LEU A 105 12.67 -6.78 0.00
N THR A 106 13.97 -6.79 -0.32
CA THR A 106 14.78 -8.02 -0.39
C THR A 106 15.90 -7.96 0.64
N LEU A 107 16.27 -9.10 1.25
CA LEU A 107 17.45 -9.19 2.13
C LEU A 107 18.70 -9.70 1.38
N ASP A 108 18.49 -10.43 0.30
CA ASP A 108 19.52 -11.07 -0.55
C ASP A 108 19.71 -10.35 -1.89
N GLY A 109 18.92 -9.30 -2.16
CA GLY A 109 18.88 -8.59 -3.45
C GLY A 109 18.07 -9.28 -4.55
N LEU A 110 17.57 -10.50 -4.33
CA LEU A 110 16.92 -11.33 -5.35
C LEU A 110 15.46 -11.65 -5.04
N VAL A 111 15.17 -12.08 -3.81
CA VAL A 111 13.85 -12.56 -3.40
C VAL A 111 13.18 -11.53 -2.49
N GLY A 112 11.97 -11.13 -2.85
CA GLY A 112 11.12 -10.30 -2.01
C GLY A 112 10.80 -11.02 -0.70
N LEU A 113 10.95 -10.32 0.41
CA LEU A 113 10.60 -10.81 1.74
C LEU A 113 9.10 -11.09 1.78
N ASN A 114 8.72 -12.30 2.19
CA ASN A 114 7.33 -12.67 2.39
C ASN A 114 6.83 -12.03 3.70
N PRO A 115 5.89 -11.06 3.65
CA PRO A 115 5.46 -10.34 4.85
C PRO A 115 4.75 -11.25 5.86
N ILE A 116 3.97 -12.22 5.39
CA ILE A 116 3.27 -13.19 6.25
C ILE A 116 4.26 -14.10 6.96
N ALA A 117 5.29 -14.58 6.25
CA ALA A 117 6.34 -15.40 6.87
C ALA A 117 7.14 -14.59 7.90
N TYR A 118 7.43 -13.33 7.60
CA TYR A 118 8.15 -12.43 8.51
C TYR A 118 7.37 -12.13 9.79
N ALA A 119 6.04 -11.96 9.68
CA ALA A 119 5.15 -11.68 10.81
C ALA A 119 4.43 -12.92 11.35
N ARG A 120 4.94 -14.13 11.06
CA ARG A 120 4.26 -15.40 11.36
C ARG A 120 3.88 -15.54 12.83
N GLU A 121 4.77 -15.17 13.74
CA GLU A 121 4.51 -15.29 15.18
C GLU A 121 3.35 -14.38 15.61
N ALA A 122 3.37 -13.10 15.22
CA ALA A 122 2.29 -12.14 15.50
C ALA A 122 0.94 -12.61 14.94
N ILE A 123 0.92 -13.09 13.69
CA ILE A 123 -0.30 -13.62 13.06
C ILE A 123 -0.79 -14.88 13.78
N SER A 124 0.13 -15.78 14.15
CA SER A 124 -0.23 -17.01 14.87
C SER A 124 -0.79 -16.73 16.27
N LEU A 125 -0.23 -15.73 16.96
CA LEU A 125 -0.73 -15.28 18.26
C LEU A 125 -2.14 -14.72 18.11
N ALA A 126 -2.40 -13.92 17.08
CA ALA A 126 -3.75 -13.41 16.78
C ALA A 126 -4.76 -14.54 16.51
N ALA A 127 -4.38 -15.53 15.69
CA ALA A 127 -5.23 -16.69 15.43
C ALA A 127 -5.50 -17.52 16.70
N ALA A 128 -4.48 -17.74 17.54
CA ALA A 128 -4.62 -18.47 18.80
C ALA A 128 -5.52 -17.74 19.80
N THR A 129 -5.41 -16.40 19.90
CA THR A 129 -6.29 -15.59 20.74
C THR A 129 -7.73 -15.61 20.23
N GLU A 130 -7.94 -15.56 18.92
CA GLU A 130 -9.28 -15.68 18.34
C GLU A 130 -9.90 -17.06 18.65
N GLU A 131 -9.12 -18.13 18.50
CA GLU A 131 -9.57 -19.47 18.85
C GLU A 131 -9.84 -19.61 20.35
N HIS A 132 -8.99 -19.06 21.21
CA HIS A 132 -9.20 -19.04 22.66
C HIS A 132 -10.50 -18.32 23.01
N GLY A 133 -10.74 -17.13 22.44
CA GLY A 133 -11.99 -16.40 22.64
C GLY A 133 -13.20 -17.18 22.13
N ALA A 134 -13.13 -17.74 20.92
CA ALA A 134 -14.20 -18.56 20.37
C ALA A 134 -14.53 -19.73 21.30
N ARG A 135 -13.52 -20.42 21.84
CA ARG A 135 -13.70 -21.51 22.81
C ARG A 135 -14.30 -21.01 24.12
N LEU A 136 -13.77 -19.92 24.70
CA LEU A 136 -14.27 -19.30 25.92
C LEU A 136 -15.76 -18.96 25.81
N PHE A 137 -16.16 -18.27 24.73
CA PHE A 137 -17.56 -17.90 24.52
C PHE A 137 -18.44 -19.09 24.09
N SER A 138 -17.90 -20.07 23.36
CA SER A 138 -18.66 -21.25 22.94
C SER A 138 -19.04 -22.18 24.10
N ASN A 139 -18.25 -22.20 25.16
CA ASN A 139 -18.51 -23.01 26.35
C ASN A 139 -19.42 -22.30 27.37
N GLY A 140 -19.81 -21.05 27.12
CA GLY A 140 -20.68 -20.26 27.99
C GLY A 140 -20.10 -20.02 29.40
N ALA A 141 -20.93 -19.54 30.33
CA ALA A 141 -20.58 -19.31 31.74
C ALA A 141 -20.17 -20.58 32.54
N VAL A 142 -20.03 -21.72 31.87
CA VAL A 142 -19.76 -23.03 32.47
C VAL A 142 -18.27 -23.24 32.72
N THR A 143 -17.40 -22.55 31.98
CA THR A 143 -15.95 -22.54 32.24
C THR A 143 -15.57 -21.76 33.50
N SER A 144 -16.48 -20.95 34.05
CA SER A 144 -16.19 -20.03 35.13
C SER A 144 -16.83 -20.43 36.44
N GLY A 145 -16.95 -21.73 36.76
CA GLY A 145 -17.39 -22.10 38.09
C GLY A 145 -17.11 -23.54 38.48
N VAL A 146 -17.20 -23.79 39.78
CA VAL A 146 -16.93 -25.08 40.39
C VAL A 146 -18.18 -25.52 41.14
N LEU A 147 -18.61 -26.75 40.88
CA LEU A 147 -19.60 -27.45 41.72
C LEU A 147 -18.90 -27.92 43.00
N ARG A 148 -19.29 -27.34 44.13
CA ARG A 148 -18.76 -27.68 45.45
C ARG A 148 -19.83 -28.36 46.28
N THR A 149 -19.46 -29.42 47.00
CA THR A 149 -20.29 -30.02 48.06
C THR A 149 -19.40 -30.38 49.24
N GLU A 150 -19.95 -30.36 50.45
CA GLU A 150 -19.28 -30.85 51.67
C GLU A 150 -19.49 -32.36 51.88
N GLN A 151 -20.33 -33.00 51.04
CA GLN A 151 -20.65 -34.42 51.11
C GLN A 151 -19.70 -35.27 50.24
N THR A 152 -19.44 -36.50 50.65
CA THR A 152 -18.66 -37.46 49.84
C THR A 152 -19.57 -38.09 48.78
N LEU A 153 -19.22 -37.92 47.50
CA LEU A 153 -19.93 -38.56 46.40
C LEU A 153 -19.39 -39.98 46.17
N SER A 154 -20.28 -40.94 45.91
CA SER A 154 -19.86 -42.24 45.35
C SER A 154 -19.47 -42.08 43.87
N ASP A 155 -18.61 -42.97 43.36
CA ASP A 155 -18.17 -42.94 41.95
C ASP A 155 -19.36 -42.94 40.98
N GLN A 156 -20.41 -43.69 41.31
CA GLN A 156 -21.62 -43.79 40.50
C GLN A 156 -22.42 -42.47 40.49
N ALA A 157 -22.48 -41.76 41.62
CA ALA A 157 -23.12 -40.45 41.72
C ALA A 157 -22.30 -39.37 40.99
N TYR A 158 -20.96 -39.44 41.09
CA TYR A 158 -20.05 -38.54 40.38
C TYR A 158 -20.19 -38.66 38.86
N GLU A 159 -20.15 -39.89 38.31
CA GLU A 159 -20.28 -40.10 36.86
C GLU A 159 -21.66 -39.70 36.33
N ARG A 160 -22.74 -39.97 37.10
CA ARG A 160 -24.09 -39.48 36.76
C ARG A 160 -24.12 -37.96 36.68
N LEU A 161 -23.57 -37.29 37.70
CA LEU A 161 -23.54 -35.83 37.79
C LEU A 161 -22.72 -35.22 36.65
N LYS A 162 -21.52 -35.76 36.40
CA LYS A 162 -20.64 -35.32 35.31
C LYS A 162 -21.33 -35.41 33.96
N LYS A 163 -21.94 -36.57 33.67
CA LYS A 163 -22.65 -36.79 32.40
C LYS A 163 -23.83 -35.84 32.23
N ASP A 164 -24.66 -35.68 33.26
CA ASP A 164 -25.81 -34.77 33.20
C ASP A 164 -25.38 -33.31 33.01
N PHE A 165 -24.28 -32.92 33.66
CA PHE A 165 -23.69 -31.59 33.54
C PHE A 165 -23.11 -31.34 32.13
N GLU A 166 -22.33 -32.28 31.60
CA GLU A 166 -21.76 -32.19 30.25
C GLU A 166 -22.87 -32.11 29.18
N GLU A 167 -23.89 -32.96 29.27
CA GLU A 167 -25.00 -33.00 28.29
C GLU A 167 -25.89 -31.76 28.33
N ARG A 168 -26.18 -31.21 29.53
CA ARG A 168 -27.18 -30.15 29.70
C ARG A 168 -26.60 -28.76 29.72
N HIS A 169 -25.31 -28.60 30.05
CA HIS A 169 -24.73 -27.29 30.32
C HIS A 169 -23.48 -27.00 29.49
N THR A 170 -22.88 -27.98 28.80
CA THR A 170 -21.78 -27.69 27.85
C THR A 170 -22.29 -27.28 26.47
N GLY A 171 -21.64 -26.29 25.87
CA GLY A 171 -21.88 -25.85 24.50
C GLY A 171 -22.93 -24.73 24.35
N LEU A 172 -22.85 -24.01 23.23
CA LEU A 172 -23.66 -22.81 22.93
C LEU A 172 -25.18 -23.03 23.06
N GLY A 173 -25.70 -24.17 22.61
CA GLY A 173 -27.15 -24.48 22.64
C GLY A 173 -27.71 -24.75 24.04
N ASN A 174 -26.84 -24.90 25.02
CA ASN A 174 -27.14 -25.20 26.41
C ASN A 174 -26.85 -24.01 27.35
N ALA A 175 -26.32 -22.90 26.80
CA ALA A 175 -26.08 -21.68 27.55
C ALA A 175 -27.38 -21.14 28.18
N HIS A 176 -27.26 -20.58 29.38
CA HIS A 176 -28.37 -20.02 30.17
C HIS A 176 -29.46 -21.03 30.60
N ARG A 177 -29.25 -22.34 30.44
CA ARG A 177 -30.15 -23.34 31.02
C ARG A 177 -30.04 -23.32 32.56
N PRO A 178 -31.16 -23.25 33.29
CA PRO A 178 -31.12 -23.33 34.75
C PRO A 178 -30.51 -24.65 35.22
N MET A 179 -29.56 -24.57 36.15
CA MET A 179 -28.93 -25.73 36.77
C MET A 179 -29.68 -26.13 38.04
N ILE A 180 -30.06 -27.40 38.13
CA ILE A 180 -30.68 -27.97 39.33
C ILE A 180 -29.58 -28.62 40.17
N LEU A 181 -29.42 -28.14 41.40
CA LEU A 181 -28.38 -28.61 42.32
C LEU A 181 -29.01 -29.48 43.42
N GLU A 182 -28.57 -30.74 43.51
CA GLU A 182 -29.03 -31.72 44.51
C GLU A 182 -27.95 -31.95 45.59
N MET A 183 -28.29 -32.59 46.72
CA MET A 183 -27.31 -33.07 47.72
C MET A 183 -26.36 -31.98 48.29
N GLY A 184 -26.84 -30.75 48.44
CA GLY A 184 -26.04 -29.65 48.98
C GLY A 184 -24.94 -29.16 48.04
N LEU A 185 -25.05 -29.46 46.73
CA LEU A 185 -24.20 -28.85 45.71
C LEU A 185 -24.44 -27.34 45.63
N ASP A 186 -23.36 -26.58 45.62
CA ASP A 186 -23.32 -25.14 45.44
C ASP A 186 -22.49 -24.79 44.20
N TRP A 187 -22.98 -23.86 43.39
CA TRP A 187 -22.25 -23.35 42.23
C TRP A 187 -21.44 -22.11 42.63
N LYS A 188 -20.13 -22.28 42.72
CA LYS A 188 -19.20 -21.17 42.93
C LYS A 188 -18.81 -20.57 41.59
N SER A 189 -19.43 -19.45 41.21
CA SER A 189 -18.98 -18.67 40.06
C SER A 189 -17.61 -18.06 40.34
N MET A 190 -16.63 -18.39 39.52
CA MET A 190 -15.42 -17.61 39.30
C MET A 190 -15.78 -16.42 38.40
N ALA A 191 -15.37 -15.21 38.79
CA ALA A 191 -15.71 -14.01 38.04
C ALA A 191 -14.79 -13.84 36.82
N LEU A 192 -15.38 -13.76 35.62
CA LEU A 192 -14.71 -13.52 34.33
C LEU A 192 -14.38 -12.04 34.07
N ASN A 193 -14.89 -11.10 34.88
CA ASN A 193 -14.96 -9.67 34.53
C ASN A 193 -13.60 -8.98 34.24
N ALA A 194 -12.49 -9.46 34.80
CA ALA A 194 -11.16 -8.89 34.52
C ALA A 194 -10.55 -9.44 33.21
N GLU A 195 -10.90 -10.67 32.85
CA GLU A 195 -10.40 -11.39 31.69
C GLU A 195 -11.03 -10.87 30.40
N ASP A 196 -12.32 -10.55 30.41
CA ASP A 196 -13.05 -10.03 29.24
C ASP A 196 -12.49 -8.68 28.74
N SER A 197 -12.20 -7.76 29.67
CA SER A 197 -11.61 -6.45 29.34
C SER A 197 -10.19 -6.61 28.78
N GLN A 198 -9.39 -7.49 29.40
CA GLN A 198 -8.02 -7.77 28.96
C GLN A 198 -7.99 -8.51 27.61
N PHE A 199 -8.98 -9.36 27.34
CA PHE A 199 -9.16 -10.06 26.07
C PHE A 199 -9.47 -9.09 24.92
N LEU A 200 -10.40 -8.15 25.14
CA LEU A 200 -10.72 -7.12 24.14
C LEU A 200 -9.52 -6.23 23.81
N GLU A 201 -8.75 -5.79 24.82
CA GLU A 201 -7.53 -5.03 24.61
C GLU A 201 -6.47 -5.84 23.84
N THR A 202 -6.34 -7.14 24.13
CA THR A 202 -5.45 -8.04 23.39
C THR A 202 -5.84 -8.12 21.90
N ARG A 203 -7.13 -8.26 21.58
CA ARG A 203 -7.62 -8.27 20.19
C ARG A 203 -7.36 -6.94 19.48
N LYS A 204 -7.53 -5.81 20.16
CA LYS A 204 -7.20 -4.49 19.59
C LYS A 204 -5.72 -4.38 19.26
N PHE A 205 -4.84 -4.78 20.18
CA PHE A 205 -3.39 -4.73 19.95
C PHE A 205 -2.98 -5.61 18.76
N GLN A 206 -3.58 -6.79 18.61
CA GLN A 206 -3.34 -7.68 17.46
C GLN A 206 -3.78 -7.07 16.12
N LEU A 207 -4.93 -6.39 16.10
CA LEU A 207 -5.36 -5.63 14.91
C LEU A 207 -4.32 -4.56 14.55
N GLU A 208 -3.78 -3.83 15.53
CA GLU A 208 -2.74 -2.83 15.30
C GLU A 208 -1.45 -3.44 14.74
N GLU A 209 -1.04 -4.60 15.25
CA GLU A 209 0.16 -5.30 14.81
C GLU A 209 0.06 -5.77 13.34
N ILE A 210 -1.08 -6.34 12.95
CA ILE A 210 -1.35 -6.73 11.55
C ILE A 210 -1.38 -5.50 10.64
N CYS A 211 -2.07 -4.42 11.05
CA CYS A 211 -2.13 -3.18 10.28
C CYS A 211 -0.73 -2.56 10.09
N ARG A 212 0.12 -2.62 11.12
CA ARG A 212 1.50 -2.11 11.09
C ARG A 212 2.36 -2.83 10.05
N LEU A 213 2.19 -4.14 9.88
CA LEU A 213 2.90 -4.92 8.87
C LEU A 213 2.69 -4.36 7.46
N PHE A 214 1.45 -3.98 7.14
CA PHE A 214 1.07 -3.44 5.83
C PHE A 214 1.08 -1.91 5.76
N ARG A 215 1.45 -1.24 6.86
CA ARG A 215 1.42 0.23 7.00
C ARG A 215 0.03 0.80 6.70
N VAL A 216 -1.02 0.07 7.05
CA VAL A 216 -2.41 0.50 6.91
C VAL A 216 -2.81 1.24 8.19
N PRO A 217 -3.30 2.49 8.11
CA PRO A 217 -3.79 3.20 9.28
C PRO A 217 -5.05 2.55 9.88
N LEU A 218 -5.17 2.61 11.21
CA LEU A 218 -6.29 1.99 11.94
C LEU A 218 -7.67 2.53 11.55
N HIS A 219 -7.77 3.82 11.22
CA HIS A 219 -9.04 4.43 10.82
C HIS A 219 -9.61 3.82 9.53
N MET A 220 -8.77 3.23 8.67
CA MET A 220 -9.21 2.55 7.44
C MET A 220 -9.85 1.19 7.71
N VAL A 221 -9.55 0.57 8.85
CA VAL A 221 -10.17 -0.68 9.32
C VAL A 221 -11.23 -0.42 10.39
N GLN A 222 -11.81 0.79 10.39
CA GLN A 222 -12.85 1.24 11.32
C GLN A 222 -12.44 1.27 12.80
N ASN A 223 -11.14 1.26 13.11
CA ASN A 223 -10.64 1.51 14.46
C ASN A 223 -10.22 2.99 14.59
N THR A 224 -11.08 3.78 15.23
CA THR A 224 -10.91 5.23 15.41
C THR A 224 -10.66 5.63 16.87
N ASP A 225 -10.29 4.71 17.74
CA ASP A 225 -10.13 4.95 19.20
C ASP A 225 -9.18 6.12 19.52
N ARG A 226 -8.21 6.39 18.64
CA ARG A 226 -7.21 7.47 18.77
C ARG A 226 -7.27 8.51 17.63
N ALA A 227 -8.28 8.45 16.76
CA ALA A 227 -8.39 9.34 15.60
C ALA A 227 -9.40 10.46 15.86
N THR A 228 -8.97 11.71 15.66
CA THR A 228 -9.87 12.88 15.59
C THR A 228 -10.12 13.24 14.13
N PHE A 229 -11.25 13.90 13.81
CA PHE A 229 -11.60 14.28 12.43
C PHE A 229 -10.47 15.05 11.70
N ASN A 230 -9.80 15.97 12.39
CA ASN A 230 -8.68 16.74 11.82
C ASN A 230 -7.44 15.89 11.53
N ASN A 231 -7.23 14.78 12.25
CA ASN A 231 -6.10 13.88 12.04
C ASN A 231 -6.36 12.86 10.91
N ILE A 232 -7.63 12.57 10.59
CA ILE A 232 -7.98 11.53 9.59
C ILE A 232 -7.47 11.90 8.20
N GLU A 233 -7.57 13.17 7.79
CA GLU A 233 -7.07 13.62 6.49
C GLU A 233 -5.54 13.48 6.38
N GLU A 234 -4.82 13.90 7.43
CA GLU A 234 -3.36 13.77 7.51
C GLU A 234 -2.93 12.29 7.51
N LEU A 235 -3.63 11.44 8.26
CA LEU A 235 -3.39 9.99 8.25
C LEU A 235 -3.67 9.36 6.88
N GLY A 236 -4.66 9.86 6.14
CA GLY A 236 -4.96 9.45 4.77
C GLY A 236 -3.83 9.80 3.79
N LEU A 237 -3.29 11.03 3.88
CA LEU A 237 -2.12 11.44 3.11
C LEU A 237 -0.87 10.61 3.48
N GLY A 238 -0.67 10.35 4.77
CA GLY A 238 0.40 9.49 5.26
C GLY A 238 0.33 8.08 4.68
N PHE A 239 -0.85 7.48 4.59
CA PHE A 239 -1.04 6.16 3.96
C PHE A 239 -0.60 6.15 2.50
N ILE A 240 -1.02 7.15 1.72
CA ILE A 240 -0.68 7.23 0.30
C ILE A 240 0.84 7.36 0.14
N ASN A 241 1.48 8.28 0.88
CA ASN A 241 2.90 8.57 0.75
C ASN A 241 3.81 7.45 1.27
N TYR A 242 3.47 6.85 2.40
CA TYR A 242 4.36 5.91 3.10
C TYR A 242 4.01 4.42 2.88
N SER A 243 2.82 4.14 2.34
CA SER A 243 2.41 2.78 1.96
C SER A 243 2.25 2.63 0.45
N LEU A 244 1.30 3.35 -0.18
CA LEU A 244 0.93 3.11 -1.59
C LEU A 244 2.01 3.53 -2.59
N VAL A 245 2.54 4.75 -2.49
CA VAL A 245 3.55 5.28 -3.40
C VAL A 245 4.79 4.37 -3.50
N PRO A 246 5.33 3.81 -2.41
CA PRO A 246 6.38 2.81 -2.48
C PRO A 246 6.05 1.58 -3.34
N TYR A 247 4.84 1.03 -3.25
CA TYR A 247 4.40 -0.09 -4.11
C TYR A 247 4.28 0.35 -5.56
N LEU A 248 3.61 1.47 -5.83
CA LEU A 248 3.43 2.02 -7.18
C LEU A 248 4.79 2.28 -7.83
N THR A 249 5.72 2.93 -7.12
CA THR A 249 7.07 3.22 -7.62
C THR A 249 7.83 1.94 -7.95
N ARG A 250 7.75 0.90 -7.10
CA ARG A 250 8.37 -0.39 -7.40
C ARG A 250 7.82 -0.99 -8.67
N ILE A 251 6.50 -1.00 -8.83
CA ILE A 251 5.84 -1.52 -10.02
C ILE A 251 6.29 -0.73 -11.25
N GLU A 252 6.24 0.60 -11.22
CA GLU A 252 6.69 1.49 -12.29
C GLU A 252 8.13 1.19 -12.74
N GLN A 253 9.06 1.11 -11.78
CA GLN A 253 10.46 0.83 -12.08
C GLN A 253 10.65 -0.57 -12.69
N ARG A 254 9.85 -1.55 -12.25
CA ARG A 254 9.87 -2.90 -12.83
C ARG A 254 9.22 -2.96 -14.21
N ILE A 255 8.24 -2.13 -14.52
CA ILE A 255 7.74 -1.96 -15.89
C ILE A 255 8.84 -1.36 -16.77
N ASN A 256 9.48 -0.29 -16.30
CA ASN A 256 10.51 0.45 -17.05
C ASN A 256 11.73 -0.42 -17.38
N THR A 257 12.17 -1.24 -16.43
CA THR A 257 13.34 -2.10 -16.61
C THR A 257 13.02 -3.43 -17.29
N GLY A 258 11.83 -4.00 -17.05
CA GLY A 258 11.49 -5.37 -17.44
C GLY A 258 10.56 -5.53 -18.64
N LEU A 259 9.77 -4.50 -18.98
CA LEU A 259 8.75 -4.54 -20.04
C LEU A 259 8.99 -3.52 -21.16
N VAL A 260 9.54 -2.34 -20.84
CA VAL A 260 9.93 -1.37 -21.88
C VAL A 260 11.13 -1.93 -22.63
N ARG A 261 11.00 -2.04 -23.96
CA ARG A 261 12.08 -2.50 -24.86
C ARG A 261 13.33 -1.65 -24.64
N LYS A 262 14.51 -2.27 -24.59
CA LYS A 262 15.81 -1.60 -24.37
C LYS A 262 16.01 -0.36 -25.25
N SER A 263 15.61 -0.41 -26.53
CA SER A 263 15.70 0.71 -27.48
C SER A 263 14.77 1.91 -27.20
N LYS A 264 13.77 1.73 -26.32
CA LYS A 264 12.76 2.73 -25.95
C LYS A 264 12.96 3.25 -24.51
N GLN A 265 13.90 2.67 -23.76
CA GLN A 265 14.21 3.10 -22.39
C GLN A 265 14.82 4.51 -22.40
N GLY A 266 14.51 5.32 -21.37
CA GLY A 266 14.89 6.73 -21.29
C GLY A 266 13.96 7.69 -22.03
N VAL A 267 13.22 7.19 -23.03
CA VAL A 267 12.23 7.97 -23.79
C VAL A 267 10.80 7.61 -23.38
N PHE A 268 10.54 6.33 -23.10
CA PHE A 268 9.26 5.85 -22.59
C PHE A 268 9.38 5.39 -21.15
N TYR A 269 8.40 5.76 -20.32
CA TYR A 269 8.33 5.32 -18.93
C TYR A 269 6.89 5.15 -18.44
N ALA A 270 6.68 4.23 -17.52
CA ALA A 270 5.44 4.03 -16.79
C ALA A 270 5.45 4.86 -15.51
N LYS A 271 4.31 5.51 -15.25
CA LYS A 271 4.03 6.26 -14.03
C LYS A 271 2.54 6.19 -13.74
N PHE A 272 2.16 5.87 -12.50
CA PHE A 272 0.82 5.96 -11.99
C PHE A 272 0.53 7.40 -11.57
N ASN A 273 -0.72 7.83 -11.72
CA ASN A 273 -1.14 9.15 -11.26
C ASN A 273 -1.55 9.10 -9.78
N ALA A 274 -0.57 8.99 -8.87
CA ALA A 274 -0.81 9.02 -7.43
C ALA A 274 -1.20 10.43 -6.93
N GLY A 275 -0.83 11.48 -7.67
CA GLY A 275 -1.23 12.86 -7.40
C GLY A 275 -2.75 13.00 -7.28
N ALA A 276 -3.52 12.14 -7.95
CA ALA A 276 -4.96 12.12 -7.83
C ALA A 276 -5.50 11.80 -6.43
N LEU A 277 -4.79 10.95 -5.69
CA LEU A 277 -5.15 10.54 -4.34
C LEU A 277 -4.62 11.53 -3.30
N LEU A 278 -3.47 12.16 -3.58
CA LEU A 278 -2.83 13.16 -2.71
C LEU A 278 -3.51 14.54 -2.75
N ARG A 279 -4.55 14.71 -3.57
CA ARG A 279 -5.31 15.96 -3.75
C ARG A 279 -6.27 16.31 -2.60
N GLY A 280 -6.16 15.67 -1.43
CA GLY A 280 -7.03 15.90 -0.26
C GLY A 280 -7.23 17.38 0.06
N ASP A 281 -6.14 18.15 0.06
CA ASP A 281 -6.19 19.61 0.20
C ASP A 281 -5.53 20.33 -0.99
N MET A 282 -6.29 20.46 -2.08
CA MET A 282 -5.88 21.30 -3.22
C MET A 282 -5.66 22.75 -2.79
N LYS A 283 -6.43 23.26 -1.83
CA LYS A 283 -6.38 24.68 -1.46
C LYS A 283 -5.03 25.02 -0.83
N SER A 284 -4.62 24.32 0.23
CA SER A 284 -3.33 24.61 0.89
C SER A 284 -2.14 24.41 -0.06
N ARG A 285 -2.22 23.45 -0.98
CA ARG A 285 -1.15 23.21 -1.95
C ARG A 285 -1.05 24.32 -3.00
N PHE A 286 -2.16 24.78 -3.57
CA PHE A 286 -2.16 25.91 -4.49
C PHE A 286 -1.81 27.23 -3.77
N GLU A 287 -2.18 27.40 -2.50
CA GLU A 287 -1.74 28.52 -1.66
C GLU A 287 -0.22 28.49 -1.41
N ALA A 288 0.36 27.31 -1.17
CA ALA A 288 1.80 27.14 -1.06
C ALA A 288 2.52 27.47 -2.39
N TYR A 289 1.99 27.02 -3.53
CA TYR A 289 2.54 27.38 -4.84
C TYR A 289 2.42 28.88 -5.13
N ALA A 290 1.28 29.50 -4.81
CA ALA A 290 1.11 30.94 -4.96
C ALA A 290 2.13 31.71 -4.10
N THR A 291 2.35 31.26 -2.87
CA THR A 291 3.37 31.81 -1.97
C THR A 291 4.77 31.65 -2.56
N GLY A 292 5.15 30.44 -3.00
CA GLY A 292 6.45 30.19 -3.60
C GLY A 292 6.71 30.97 -4.89
N ILE A 293 5.69 31.13 -5.74
CA ILE A 293 5.77 31.96 -6.95
C ILE A 293 5.94 33.44 -6.60
N ASN A 294 5.18 33.95 -5.62
CA ASN A 294 5.27 35.34 -5.16
C ASN A 294 6.66 35.69 -4.62
N TRP A 295 7.32 34.75 -3.94
CA TRP A 295 8.67 34.92 -3.40
C TRP A 295 9.79 34.59 -4.39
N GLY A 296 9.47 34.21 -5.63
CA GLY A 296 10.46 33.86 -6.64
C GLY A 296 11.18 32.54 -6.39
N ILE A 297 10.62 31.65 -5.55
CA ILE A 297 11.16 30.32 -5.26
C ILE A 297 10.82 29.35 -6.41
N TYR A 298 9.60 29.46 -6.94
CA TYR A 298 9.13 28.62 -8.04
C TYR A 298 8.67 29.49 -9.22
N SER A 299 8.91 28.99 -10.42
CA SER A 299 8.21 29.45 -11.62
C SER A 299 6.86 28.72 -11.77
N PRO A 300 5.89 29.27 -12.52
CA PRO A 300 4.70 28.52 -12.89
C PRO A 300 4.97 27.15 -13.53
N ASN A 301 6.08 26.98 -14.26
CA ASN A 301 6.46 25.69 -14.84
C ASN A 301 7.06 24.71 -13.82
N ASP A 302 7.77 25.18 -12.80
CA ASP A 302 8.24 24.32 -11.69
C ASP A 302 7.05 23.69 -10.96
N CYS A 303 6.05 24.49 -10.61
CA CYS A 303 4.83 23.99 -9.97
C CYS A 303 4.06 23.01 -10.88
N ARG A 304 4.10 23.22 -12.20
CA ARG A 304 3.50 22.30 -13.16
C ARG A 304 4.27 20.98 -13.25
N ASP A 305 5.61 21.01 -13.19
CA ASP A 305 6.39 19.76 -13.16
C ASP A 305 6.16 18.98 -11.86
N LEU A 306 6.05 19.67 -10.71
CA LEU A 306 5.65 19.06 -9.43
C LEU A 306 4.26 18.39 -9.51
N GLU A 307 3.34 18.98 -10.28
CA GLU A 307 2.01 18.44 -10.57
C GLU A 307 2.01 17.43 -11.75
N ASP A 308 3.18 17.02 -12.25
CA ASP A 308 3.35 16.17 -13.42
C ASP A 308 2.64 16.65 -14.69
N MET A 309 2.43 17.97 -14.80
CA MET A 309 1.82 18.64 -15.94
C MET A 309 2.88 19.15 -16.93
N ASN A 310 2.50 19.22 -18.20
CA ASN A 310 3.37 19.81 -19.23
C ASN A 310 3.60 21.30 -18.98
N PRO A 311 4.83 21.82 -19.20
CA PRO A 311 5.11 23.24 -19.12
C PRO A 311 4.24 24.05 -20.09
N ARG A 312 4.02 25.32 -19.78
CA ARG A 312 3.32 26.27 -20.65
C ARG A 312 4.28 27.38 -21.15
N PRO A 313 4.04 27.95 -22.34
CA PRO A 313 4.79 29.11 -22.81
C PRO A 313 4.70 30.27 -21.81
N GLY A 314 5.83 30.95 -21.56
CA GLY A 314 5.93 32.04 -20.57
C GLY A 314 5.81 31.59 -19.11
N GLY A 315 5.92 30.29 -18.84
CA GLY A 315 5.84 29.74 -17.48
C GLY A 315 7.16 29.70 -16.71
N ASP A 316 8.29 29.95 -17.35
CA ASP A 316 9.64 29.95 -16.72
C ASP A 316 10.01 31.35 -16.22
N VAL A 317 9.13 31.96 -15.41
CA VAL A 317 9.30 33.32 -14.87
C VAL A 317 9.36 33.26 -13.36
N TYR A 318 10.40 33.84 -12.77
CA TYR A 318 10.57 33.99 -11.34
C TYR A 318 10.29 35.43 -10.94
N LEU A 319 9.35 35.62 -10.00
CA LEU A 319 8.99 36.96 -9.52
C LEU A 319 10.02 37.46 -8.51
N THR A 320 10.35 38.74 -8.57
CA THR A 320 11.16 39.40 -7.53
C THR A 320 10.23 40.33 -6.74
N PRO A 321 10.03 40.10 -5.43
CA PRO A 321 9.20 40.99 -4.62
C PRO A 321 9.73 42.44 -4.68
N MET A 322 8.88 43.37 -5.09
CA MET A 322 9.24 44.78 -5.30
C MET A 322 9.74 45.48 -4.00
N ASN A 323 9.40 44.91 -2.83
CA ASN A 323 9.76 45.39 -1.51
C ASN A 323 11.06 44.79 -0.93
N MET A 324 11.70 43.82 -1.62
CA MET A 324 12.98 43.24 -1.21
C MET A 324 14.09 43.66 -2.18
N THR A 325 14.58 44.88 -2.03
CA THR A 325 15.80 45.33 -2.73
C THR A 325 17.00 45.21 -1.79
N THR A 326 18.11 44.64 -2.28
CA THR A 326 19.39 44.57 -1.54
C THR A 326 20.24 45.83 -1.69
N LYS A 327 19.67 46.90 -2.26
CA LYS A 327 20.29 48.23 -2.42
C LYS A 327 19.27 49.34 -2.11
N PRO A 328 19.44 50.12 -1.02
CA PRO A 328 18.78 51.41 -0.89
C PRO A 328 19.52 52.40 -1.81
N SER A 329 18.75 53.06 -2.70
CA SER A 329 19.15 54.08 -3.69
C SER A 329 20.25 53.71 -4.71
N ASP A 330 19.83 53.50 -5.95
CA ASP A 330 20.51 54.06 -7.13
C ASP A 330 19.55 54.02 -8.33
N GLY A 331 18.71 55.06 -8.40
CA GLY A 331 17.90 55.39 -9.56
C GLY A 331 18.20 56.83 -9.94
N SER A 332 19.36 57.03 -10.56
CA SER A 332 19.81 58.31 -11.11
C SER A 332 18.75 58.89 -12.05
N LYS A 333 18.16 60.03 -11.67
CA LYS A 333 17.55 60.95 -12.63
C LYS A 333 18.67 61.59 -13.45
N THR A 334 18.94 61.05 -14.62
CA THR A 334 19.62 61.72 -15.73
C THR A 334 18.61 61.68 -16.88
N GLY A 335 18.17 62.76 -17.51
CA GLY A 335 18.66 64.13 -17.64
C GLY A 335 18.22 64.52 -19.05
N LYS A 336 17.25 65.42 -19.18
CA LYS A 336 16.79 65.92 -20.49
C LYS A 336 17.99 66.53 -21.22
N GLN A 337 18.36 65.98 -22.37
CA GLN A 337 19.20 66.67 -23.34
C GLN A 337 18.34 66.96 -24.58
N LYS A 338 18.06 68.24 -24.79
CA LYS A 338 17.43 68.79 -25.98
C LYS A 338 18.50 68.85 -27.06
N ASP A 339 18.32 68.11 -28.15
CA ASP A 339 19.05 68.34 -29.38
C ASP A 339 18.33 69.43 -30.19
N ASN A 340 18.92 70.62 -30.21
CA ASN A 340 18.68 71.63 -31.24
C ASN A 340 19.64 71.31 -32.40
N ALA A 341 19.11 70.78 -33.50
CA ALA A 341 19.80 70.79 -34.79
C ALA A 341 19.05 71.75 -35.72
N ASN A 342 19.67 72.92 -35.95
CA ASN A 342 19.32 73.81 -37.05
C ASN A 342 19.61 73.10 -38.37
N ALA A 343 18.60 72.99 -39.23
CA ALA A 343 18.76 72.78 -40.65
C ALA A 343 18.18 74.03 -41.35
N ASP A 344 19.06 74.99 -41.65
CA ASP A 344 18.84 75.98 -42.69
C ASP A 344 19.53 75.43 -43.95
N GLU A 345 18.72 74.99 -44.92
CA GLU A 345 19.12 74.94 -46.33
C GLU A 345 18.10 75.78 -47.13
N THR A 346 18.55 77.01 -47.43
CA THR A 346 18.37 77.76 -48.70
C THR A 346 16.98 77.94 -49.33
N THR A 347 16.52 79.19 -49.31
CA THR A 347 15.64 79.81 -50.32
C THR A 347 16.41 80.21 -51.58
N SER A 348 15.76 79.99 -52.73
CA SER A 348 15.94 80.65 -54.05
C SER A 348 17.16 80.33 -54.90
#